data_AF-D2W043-F1
#
_entry.id   AF-D2W043-F1
#
_cell.length_a   1.000
_cell.length_b   1.000
_cell.length_c   1.000
_cell.angle_alpha   90.00
_cell.angle_beta   90.00
_cell.angle_gamma   90.00
#
_symmetry.space_group_name_H-M   'P 1'
#
loop_
_entity.id
_entity.type
_entity.pdbx_description
1 polymer ?
#
loop_
_entity_poly.entity_id
_entity_poly.type
_entity_poly.pdbx_seq_one_letter_code
_entity_poly.pdbx_strand_id
1 'polypeptide(L)'
;MMQQHQPQDSFGSTFDFSTDKGSYSIPKQALIQYVEKAFLQEKKSFLLLPIPSSQDFIPFSVMEQIAKESESVRKQMEIVLQTVPEQNDSLSDFHYTFGSLPDEPSVSYESDPNAYVQDLALLTNDTPGLFVNDIDGGKFHFVSQRHYDAVGDFVCKYVQEELLVKRCKLDEYWLPLDMNAQTQKDQMVNIFMSKDALTNPNKLMLLIQGSGAVRPGQWARALCMNDTLKTGTQYNYIVQAMKEGYGVIVFNPNQNHYVPKELDDPTKYNKTGYMNRNKPEPLPKNVKKSIPHNQSPPEHTVYVWDHFVKKAAAKDVVIVAHSAGGWCTMELLKERTQECLNRVRAIAFTDSVHSVNSSDPKPVRDFVVANAVNWVTSEKQCDVLVSPKRQGSSCECRSAGHNKHEYTSEFCREAAFSYINAKLAQ
;
A
#
# COMPACT_ATOMS: atom_id res chain seq x y z
N MET A 1 -1.30 -77.36 -23.10
CA MET A 1 -1.97 -76.25 -22.39
C MET A 1 -0.88 -75.36 -21.79
N MET A 2 -0.45 -74.33 -22.51
CA MET A 2 0.40 -73.27 -21.93
C MET A 2 -0.55 -72.16 -21.47
N GLN A 3 -0.70 -71.97 -20.17
CA GLN A 3 -1.36 -70.79 -19.63
C GLN A 3 -0.38 -69.61 -19.76
N GLN A 4 -0.69 -68.70 -20.67
CA GLN A 4 -0.07 -67.39 -20.73
C GLN A 4 -0.41 -66.63 -19.44
N HIS A 5 0.62 -66.31 -18.64
CA HIS A 5 0.54 -65.23 -17.67
C HIS A 5 0.26 -63.93 -18.44
N GLN A 6 -0.93 -63.37 -18.27
CA GLN A 6 -1.13 -61.96 -18.55
C GLN A 6 -0.36 -61.17 -17.49
N PRO A 7 0.45 -60.16 -17.86
CA PRO A 7 0.96 -59.21 -16.88
C PRO A 7 -0.25 -58.47 -16.30
N GLN A 8 -0.38 -58.47 -14.97
CA GLN A 8 -1.28 -57.55 -14.30
C GLN A 8 -0.85 -56.13 -14.70
N ASP A 9 -1.71 -55.46 -15.45
CA ASP A 9 -1.59 -54.04 -15.76
C ASP A 9 -1.34 -53.29 -14.46
N SER A 10 -0.20 -52.61 -14.37
CA SER A 10 0.06 -51.60 -13.37
C SER A 10 -0.88 -50.43 -13.64
N PHE A 11 -2.12 -50.51 -13.16
CA PHE A 11 -2.98 -49.35 -13.03
C PHE A 11 -2.21 -48.32 -12.19
N GLY A 12 -1.72 -47.27 -12.84
CA GLY A 12 -0.99 -46.20 -12.17
C GLY A 12 -1.83 -45.66 -11.03
N SER A 13 -1.26 -45.60 -9.82
CA SER A 13 -1.97 -45.11 -8.64
C SER A 13 -2.58 -43.74 -8.90
N THR A 14 -3.80 -43.51 -8.42
CA THR A 14 -4.53 -42.23 -8.51
C THR A 14 -4.65 -41.56 -7.14
N PHE A 15 -4.91 -40.25 -7.14
CA PHE A 15 -5.54 -39.55 -6.02
C PHE A 15 -7.04 -39.50 -6.28
N ASP A 16 -7.81 -40.13 -5.39
CA ASP A 16 -9.27 -40.15 -5.46
C ASP A 16 -9.84 -39.29 -4.33
N PHE A 17 -10.65 -38.30 -4.67
CA PHE A 17 -11.24 -37.36 -3.71
C PHE A 17 -12.51 -36.72 -4.24
N SER A 18 -13.30 -36.14 -3.33
CA SER A 18 -14.56 -35.47 -3.65
C SER A 18 -14.59 -34.06 -3.08
N THR A 19 -15.36 -33.20 -3.73
CA THR A 19 -15.69 -31.84 -3.29
C THR A 19 -17.20 -31.64 -3.34
N ASP A 20 -17.65 -30.44 -3.00
CA ASP A 20 -19.04 -30.01 -3.21
C ASP A 20 -19.47 -29.97 -4.69
N LYS A 21 -18.50 -29.97 -5.62
CA LYS A 21 -18.76 -29.87 -7.07
C LYS A 21 -18.59 -31.18 -7.84
N GLY A 22 -18.05 -32.23 -7.23
CA GLY A 22 -17.89 -33.51 -7.91
C GLY A 22 -16.91 -34.47 -7.24
N SER A 23 -16.70 -35.61 -7.89
CA SER A 23 -15.67 -36.58 -7.51
C SER A 23 -14.60 -36.65 -8.61
N TYR A 24 -13.35 -36.77 -8.19
CA TYR A 24 -12.18 -36.68 -9.05
C TYR A 24 -11.27 -37.87 -8.79
N SER A 25 -10.71 -38.41 -9.87
CA SER A 25 -9.66 -39.44 -9.84
C SER A 25 -8.57 -39.00 -10.82
N ILE A 26 -7.38 -38.70 -10.29
CA ILE A 26 -6.29 -38.10 -11.07
C ILE A 26 -5.03 -38.94 -10.88
N PRO A 27 -4.29 -39.30 -11.96
CA PRO A 27 -3.03 -40.02 -11.83
C PRO A 27 -2.04 -39.31 -10.90
N LYS A 28 -1.49 -40.02 -9.91
CA LYS A 28 -0.67 -39.41 -8.85
C LYS A 28 0.49 -38.59 -9.39
N GLN A 29 1.28 -39.16 -10.29
CA GLN A 29 2.44 -38.48 -10.88
C GLN A 29 2.06 -37.20 -11.62
N ALA A 30 0.93 -37.21 -12.35
CA ALA A 30 0.46 -36.03 -13.07
C ALA A 30 0.04 -34.91 -12.11
N LEU A 31 -0.66 -35.26 -11.03
CA LEU A 31 -1.10 -34.27 -10.03
C LEU A 31 0.09 -33.70 -9.25
N ILE A 32 1.06 -34.54 -8.85
CA ILE A 32 2.27 -34.10 -8.16
C ILE A 32 3.06 -33.11 -9.05
N GLN A 33 3.31 -33.45 -10.31
CA GLN A 33 4.04 -32.56 -11.24
C GLN A 33 3.32 -31.23 -11.45
N TYR A 34 1.99 -31.26 -11.56
CA TYR A 34 1.18 -30.05 -11.66
C TYR A 34 1.31 -29.18 -10.40
N VAL A 35 1.19 -29.77 -9.22
CA VAL A 35 1.32 -29.06 -7.94
C VAL A 35 2.72 -28.52 -7.75
N GLU A 36 3.77 -29.28 -8.04
CA GLU A 36 5.15 -28.80 -7.97
C GLU A 36 5.38 -27.56 -8.83
N LYS A 37 4.89 -27.57 -10.07
CA LYS A 37 4.96 -26.41 -10.95
C LYS A 37 4.17 -25.22 -10.38
N ALA A 38 2.89 -25.42 -10.06
CA ALA A 38 2.00 -24.34 -9.67
C ALA A 38 2.33 -23.75 -8.29
N PHE A 39 2.65 -24.59 -7.30
CA PHE A 39 2.93 -24.17 -5.93
C PHE A 39 4.37 -23.70 -5.75
N LEU A 40 5.37 -24.43 -6.26
CA LEU A 40 6.78 -24.12 -6.01
C LEU A 40 7.32 -23.07 -6.97
N GLN A 41 7.01 -23.19 -8.27
CA GLN A 41 7.57 -22.32 -9.31
C GLN A 41 6.70 -21.08 -9.53
N GLU A 42 5.39 -21.27 -9.66
CA GLU A 42 4.44 -20.16 -9.91
C GLU A 42 3.95 -19.50 -8.61
N LYS A 43 4.36 -20.01 -7.43
CA LYS A 43 4.02 -19.50 -6.09
C LYS A 43 2.52 -19.29 -5.87
N LYS A 44 1.67 -20.12 -6.49
CA LYS A 44 0.22 -20.10 -6.26
C LYS A 44 -0.10 -20.59 -4.85
N SER A 45 -1.23 -20.15 -4.30
CA SER A 45 -1.71 -20.64 -3.01
C SER A 45 -2.07 -22.12 -3.07
N PHE A 46 -1.63 -22.91 -2.09
CA PHE A 46 -2.04 -24.30 -1.93
C PHE A 46 -3.55 -24.47 -1.64
N LEU A 47 -4.26 -23.40 -1.24
CA LEU A 47 -5.71 -23.40 -1.03
C LEU A 47 -6.50 -23.09 -2.32
N LEU A 48 -5.83 -22.50 -3.33
CA LEU A 48 -6.45 -22.00 -4.55
C LEU A 48 -5.84 -22.62 -5.82
N LEU A 49 -5.22 -23.79 -5.71
CA LEU A 49 -4.78 -24.56 -6.87
C LEU A 49 -6.01 -25.17 -7.56
N PRO A 50 -6.31 -24.79 -8.81
CA PRO A 50 -7.44 -25.40 -9.50
C PRO A 50 -7.14 -26.87 -9.80
N ILE A 51 -8.15 -27.71 -9.73
CA ILE A 51 -8.10 -29.07 -10.24
C ILE A 51 -7.94 -29.00 -11.77
N PRO A 52 -6.99 -29.73 -12.38
CA PRO A 52 -6.80 -29.72 -13.82
C PRO A 52 -8.12 -29.93 -14.58
N SER A 53 -8.42 -29.04 -15.53
CA SER A 53 -9.64 -29.06 -16.35
C SER A 53 -10.97 -28.91 -15.58
N SER A 54 -10.94 -28.37 -14.36
CA SER A 54 -12.15 -28.09 -13.55
C SER A 54 -12.18 -26.65 -13.03
N GLN A 55 -13.38 -26.18 -12.66
CA GLN A 55 -13.63 -24.89 -12.00
C GLN A 55 -13.60 -24.99 -10.46
N ASP A 56 -12.93 -26.01 -9.96
CA ASP A 56 -12.85 -26.37 -8.55
C ASP A 56 -11.40 -26.44 -8.07
N PHE A 57 -11.17 -26.52 -6.77
CA PHE A 57 -9.84 -26.45 -6.16
C PHE A 57 -9.42 -27.77 -5.53
N ILE A 58 -8.13 -28.08 -5.59
CA ILE A 58 -7.54 -29.23 -4.92
C ILE A 58 -7.78 -29.08 -3.41
N PRO A 59 -8.44 -30.05 -2.74
CA PRO A 59 -8.66 -29.97 -1.29
C PRO A 59 -7.36 -29.92 -0.51
N PHE A 60 -7.35 -29.22 0.63
CA PHE A 60 -6.17 -29.16 1.50
C PHE A 60 -5.70 -30.56 1.95
N SER A 61 -6.63 -31.47 2.23
CA SER A 61 -6.30 -32.86 2.58
C SER A 61 -5.58 -33.63 1.45
N VAL A 62 -5.84 -33.28 0.18
CA VAL A 62 -5.13 -33.84 -0.97
C VAL A 62 -3.74 -33.20 -1.09
N MET A 63 -3.61 -31.90 -0.82
CA MET A 63 -2.30 -31.25 -0.72
C MET A 63 -1.43 -31.89 0.37
N GLU A 64 -1.99 -32.24 1.52
CA GLU A 64 -1.28 -32.98 2.58
C GLU A 64 -0.84 -34.39 2.14
N GLN A 65 -1.64 -35.07 1.32
CA GLN A 65 -1.25 -36.37 0.74
C GLN A 65 -0.11 -36.21 -0.27
N ILE A 66 -0.17 -35.20 -1.14
CA ILE A 66 0.88 -34.87 -2.10
C ILE A 66 2.19 -34.55 -1.38
N ALA A 67 2.14 -33.79 -0.28
CA ALA A 67 3.31 -33.48 0.55
C ALA A 67 3.96 -34.75 1.16
N LYS A 68 3.21 -35.83 1.40
CA LYS A 68 3.80 -37.10 1.85
C LYS A 68 4.58 -37.81 0.74
N GLU A 69 4.28 -37.52 -0.52
CA GLU A 69 4.90 -38.15 -1.70
C GLU A 69 5.94 -37.26 -2.39
N SER A 70 5.93 -35.93 -2.17
CA SER A 70 6.92 -34.99 -2.69
C SER A 70 7.58 -34.18 -1.56
N GLU A 71 8.88 -34.43 -1.35
CA GLU A 71 9.66 -33.75 -0.32
C GLU A 71 9.76 -32.23 -0.55
N SER A 72 9.83 -31.80 -1.81
CA SER A 72 9.92 -30.38 -2.18
C SER A 72 8.62 -29.64 -1.84
N VAL A 73 7.46 -30.24 -2.15
CA VAL A 73 6.14 -29.72 -1.78
C VAL A 73 6.01 -29.68 -0.26
N ARG A 74 6.41 -30.75 0.44
CA ARG A 74 6.37 -30.81 1.91
C ARG A 74 7.14 -29.67 2.57
N LYS A 75 8.41 -29.50 2.20
CA LYS A 75 9.29 -28.45 2.77
C LYS A 75 8.70 -27.06 2.56
N GLN A 76 8.24 -26.75 1.34
CA GLN A 76 7.64 -25.45 1.07
C GLN A 76 6.30 -25.27 1.80
N MET A 77 5.45 -26.31 1.87
CA MET A 77 4.20 -26.23 2.64
C MET A 77 4.46 -26.00 4.13
N GLU A 78 5.45 -26.68 4.73
CA GLU A 78 5.87 -26.46 6.12
C GLU A 78 6.32 -25.01 6.38
N ILE A 79 7.06 -24.40 5.45
CA ILE A 79 7.44 -22.98 5.53
C ILE A 79 6.21 -22.07 5.41
N VAL A 80 5.37 -22.26 4.39
CA VAL A 80 4.21 -21.38 4.17
C VAL A 80 3.20 -21.49 5.31
N LEU A 81 2.98 -22.68 5.87
CA LEU A 81 2.07 -22.87 7.01
C LEU A 81 2.57 -22.20 8.29
N GLN A 82 3.89 -22.05 8.48
CA GLN A 82 4.42 -21.25 9.58
C GLN A 82 4.08 -19.76 9.42
N THR A 83 3.92 -19.26 8.19
CA THR A 83 3.44 -17.89 7.94
C THR A 83 1.96 -17.67 8.23
N VAL A 84 1.25 -18.68 8.76
CA VAL A 84 -0.18 -18.64 9.08
C VAL A 84 -0.37 -18.83 10.59
N PRO A 85 -0.21 -17.76 11.39
CA PRO A 85 -0.23 -17.86 12.84
C PRO A 85 -1.64 -18.13 13.39
N GLU A 86 -1.70 -18.72 14.58
CA GLU A 86 -2.98 -18.93 15.30
C GLU A 86 -3.64 -17.60 15.66
N GLN A 87 -2.84 -16.64 16.13
CA GLN A 87 -3.19 -15.24 16.40
C GLN A 87 -1.93 -14.39 16.17
N ASN A 88 -2.07 -13.08 16.03
CA ASN A 88 -0.95 -12.20 15.68
C ASN A 88 -1.12 -10.79 16.25
N ASP A 89 -0.03 -10.29 16.81
CA ASP A 89 0.11 -8.94 17.39
C ASP A 89 1.12 -8.09 16.61
N SER A 90 1.90 -8.73 15.74
CA SER A 90 3.02 -8.15 15.00
C SER A 90 3.19 -8.78 13.60
N LEU A 91 4.02 -8.14 12.77
CA LEU A 91 4.38 -8.66 11.45
C LEU A 91 5.25 -9.93 11.56
N SER A 92 6.10 -10.02 12.58
CA SER A 92 6.98 -11.17 12.83
C SER A 92 6.22 -12.47 13.12
N ASP A 93 4.98 -12.40 13.60
CA ASP A 93 4.14 -13.58 13.82
C ASP A 93 3.81 -14.31 12.50
N PHE A 94 3.88 -13.60 11.37
CA PHE A 94 3.75 -14.19 10.03
C PHE A 94 5.08 -14.70 9.46
N HIS A 95 6.17 -14.65 10.22
CA HIS A 95 7.53 -14.94 9.76
C HIS A 95 7.93 -14.13 8.52
N TYR A 96 7.55 -12.86 8.49
CA TYR A 96 8.03 -11.93 7.48
C TYR A 96 8.68 -10.71 8.12
N THR A 97 9.74 -10.21 7.49
CA THR A 97 10.41 -8.98 7.83
C THR A 97 10.74 -8.15 6.60
N PHE A 98 11.23 -6.94 6.83
CA PHE A 98 11.86 -6.14 5.79
C PHE A 98 13.38 -6.28 5.88
N GLY A 99 14.02 -6.58 4.74
CA GLY A 99 15.47 -6.68 4.61
C GLY A 99 16.17 -5.40 5.09
N SER A 100 17.42 -5.55 5.54
CA SER A 100 18.20 -4.55 6.28
C SER A 100 17.99 -3.13 5.76
N LEU A 101 17.16 -2.38 6.49
CA LEU A 101 17.02 -0.94 6.29
C LEU A 101 18.39 -0.28 6.50
N PRO A 102 18.65 0.89 5.87
CA PRO A 102 19.86 1.65 6.13
C PRO A 102 20.04 1.90 7.64
N ASP A 103 21.28 2.01 8.10
CA ASP A 103 21.55 2.37 9.49
C ASP A 103 20.87 3.70 9.84
N GLU A 104 20.42 3.83 11.09
CA GLU A 104 19.95 5.12 11.59
C GLU A 104 21.11 6.12 11.65
N PRO A 105 20.84 7.43 11.49
CA PRO A 105 21.85 8.46 11.69
C PRO A 105 22.57 8.30 13.04
N SER A 106 23.90 8.47 13.02
CA SER A 106 24.73 8.33 14.23
C SER A 106 24.48 9.44 15.26
N VAL A 107 24.09 10.62 14.78
CA VAL A 107 23.66 11.75 15.61
C VAL A 107 22.20 11.56 16.03
N SER A 108 21.84 11.90 17.27
CA SER A 108 20.43 11.81 17.69
C SER A 108 19.64 13.02 17.19
N TYR A 109 18.37 12.80 16.84
CA TYR A 109 17.48 13.86 16.41
C TYR A 109 17.32 14.95 17.48
N GLU A 110 17.27 14.57 18.76
CA GLU A 110 17.13 15.52 19.88
C GLU A 110 18.35 16.42 20.06
N SER A 111 19.55 15.97 19.63
CA SER A 111 20.79 16.72 19.76
C SER A 111 21.02 17.68 18.59
N ASP A 112 20.80 17.22 17.35
CA ASP A 112 20.93 18.01 16.14
C ASP A 112 19.95 17.50 15.07
N PRO A 113 18.72 18.06 15.01
CA PRO A 113 17.73 17.67 14.01
C PRO A 113 18.22 17.85 12.57
N ASN A 114 19.03 18.88 12.31
CA ASN A 114 19.50 19.18 10.97
C ASN A 114 20.52 18.14 10.51
N ALA A 115 21.54 17.85 11.34
CA ALA A 115 22.51 16.82 11.03
C ALA A 115 21.84 15.44 10.89
N TYR A 116 20.90 15.10 11.77
CA TYR A 116 20.11 13.86 11.67
C TYR A 116 19.41 13.76 10.31
N VAL A 117 18.70 14.82 9.90
CA VAL A 117 17.95 14.84 8.64
C VAL A 117 18.87 14.73 7.44
N GLN A 118 20.04 15.40 7.46
CA GLN A 118 21.00 15.32 6.36
C GLN A 118 21.59 13.91 6.22
N ASP A 119 21.84 13.23 7.33
CA ASP A 119 22.37 11.86 7.38
C ASP A 119 21.30 10.79 7.12
N LEU A 120 20.01 11.11 7.23
CA LEU A 120 18.91 10.16 7.01
C LEU A 120 18.94 9.61 5.57
N ALA A 121 19.19 8.32 5.41
CA ALA A 121 19.39 7.72 4.09
C ALA A 121 18.07 7.53 3.32
N LEU A 122 18.11 7.73 2.00
CA LEU A 122 17.06 7.27 1.09
C LEU A 122 17.19 5.76 0.85
N LEU A 123 16.08 5.12 0.50
CA LEU A 123 16.09 3.75 -0.02
C LEU A 123 16.46 3.81 -1.51
N THR A 124 17.71 3.49 -1.84
CA THR A 124 18.27 3.67 -3.20
C THR A 124 18.44 2.36 -3.97
N ASN A 125 18.82 1.28 -3.29
CA ASN A 125 19.05 -0.05 -3.88
C ASN A 125 17.81 -0.96 -3.72
N ASP A 126 17.77 -2.05 -4.48
CA ASP A 126 16.63 -2.97 -4.48
C ASP A 126 16.57 -3.88 -3.25
N THR A 127 17.62 -3.93 -2.42
CA THR A 127 17.72 -4.86 -1.28
C THR A 127 17.19 -4.31 0.05
N PRO A 128 17.51 -3.06 0.45
CA PRO A 128 16.95 -2.47 1.66
C PRO A 128 15.43 -2.34 1.57
N GLY A 129 14.72 -2.90 2.54
CA GLY A 129 13.27 -2.86 2.57
C GLY A 129 12.57 -3.83 1.60
N LEU A 130 13.23 -4.91 1.17
CA LEU A 130 12.54 -6.06 0.57
C LEU A 130 11.70 -6.81 1.61
N PHE A 131 10.47 -7.17 1.27
CA PHE A 131 9.64 -8.01 2.14
C PHE A 131 10.00 -9.49 1.94
N VAL A 132 10.56 -10.11 2.98
CA VAL A 132 11.15 -11.46 2.91
C VAL A 132 10.64 -12.34 4.03
N ASN A 133 10.58 -13.64 3.76
CA ASN A 133 10.27 -14.67 4.74
C ASN A 133 11.49 -14.93 5.63
N ASP A 134 11.33 -14.91 6.94
CA ASP A 134 12.42 -15.04 7.92
C ASP A 134 12.94 -16.48 8.07
N ILE A 135 12.24 -17.46 7.51
CA ILE A 135 12.60 -18.88 7.57
C ILE A 135 13.54 -19.27 6.43
N ASP A 136 13.24 -18.83 5.20
CA ASP A 136 13.96 -19.24 3.99
C ASP A 136 14.54 -18.08 3.16
N GLY A 137 14.32 -16.83 3.58
CA GLY A 137 14.70 -15.63 2.83
C GLY A 137 13.90 -15.44 1.53
N GLY A 138 12.84 -16.22 1.33
CA GLY A 138 12.00 -16.22 0.15
C GLY A 138 11.07 -15.00 0.08
N LYS A 139 10.37 -14.87 -1.05
CA LYS A 139 9.34 -13.84 -1.25
C LYS A 139 8.05 -14.21 -0.52
N PHE A 140 7.17 -13.22 -0.34
CA PHE A 140 5.80 -13.44 0.12
C PHE A 140 5.07 -14.53 -0.66
N HIS A 141 4.47 -15.48 0.06
CA HIS A 141 3.63 -16.53 -0.50
C HIS A 141 2.17 -16.30 -0.12
N PHE A 142 1.33 -16.01 -1.09
CA PHE A 142 -0.09 -15.77 -0.87
C PHE A 142 -0.81 -17.06 -0.41
N VAL A 143 -1.52 -17.01 0.72
CA VAL A 143 -2.33 -18.13 1.23
C VAL A 143 -3.81 -17.93 0.90
N SER A 144 -4.39 -16.82 1.32
CA SER A 144 -5.78 -16.44 1.05
C SER A 144 -5.92 -14.92 1.06
N GLN A 145 -7.10 -14.42 0.66
CA GLN A 145 -7.37 -12.98 0.72
C GLN A 145 -7.30 -12.45 2.16
N ARG A 146 -7.81 -13.23 3.13
CA ARG A 146 -7.80 -12.84 4.55
C ARG A 146 -6.38 -12.77 5.11
N HIS A 147 -5.53 -13.74 4.75
CA HIS A 147 -4.11 -13.73 5.11
C HIS A 147 -3.39 -12.52 4.50
N TYR A 148 -3.59 -12.26 3.21
CA TYR A 148 -3.00 -11.10 2.54
C TYR A 148 -3.45 -9.77 3.14
N ASP A 149 -4.74 -9.62 3.43
CA ASP A 149 -5.29 -8.41 4.04
C ASP A 149 -4.71 -8.18 5.43
N ALA A 150 -4.60 -9.23 6.25
CA ALA A 150 -3.99 -9.15 7.57
C ALA A 150 -2.50 -8.78 7.48
N VAL A 151 -1.69 -9.50 6.69
CA VAL A 151 -0.27 -9.16 6.47
C VAL A 151 -0.12 -7.71 6.01
N GLY A 152 -0.99 -7.27 5.09
CA GLY A 152 -1.01 -5.88 4.62
C GLY A 152 -1.31 -4.84 5.71
N ASP A 153 -2.17 -5.17 6.67
CA ASP A 153 -2.46 -4.30 7.82
C ASP A 153 -1.25 -4.21 8.78
N PHE A 154 -0.50 -5.30 8.99
CA PHE A 154 0.74 -5.27 9.78
C PHE A 154 1.91 -4.61 9.05
N VAL A 155 2.00 -4.73 7.73
CA VAL A 155 2.92 -3.95 6.90
C VAL A 155 2.62 -2.46 7.01
N CYS A 156 1.35 -2.06 7.01
CA CYS A 156 0.96 -0.67 7.26
C CYS A 156 1.46 -0.18 8.63
N LYS A 157 1.23 -0.98 9.69
CA LYS A 157 1.73 -0.67 11.04
C LYS A 157 3.25 -0.50 11.06
N TYR A 158 3.99 -1.42 10.44
CA TYR A 158 5.44 -1.32 10.31
C TYR A 158 5.87 -0.02 9.60
N VAL A 159 5.24 0.35 8.49
CA VAL A 159 5.56 1.58 7.76
C VAL A 159 5.36 2.81 8.65
N GLN A 160 4.27 2.87 9.41
CA GLN A 160 4.01 4.00 10.31
C GLN A 160 4.98 4.05 11.49
N GLU A 161 5.21 2.92 12.15
CA GLU A 161 6.05 2.85 13.36
C GLU A 161 7.54 2.97 13.02
N GLU A 162 8.07 2.12 12.14
CA GLU A 162 9.50 2.07 11.83
C GLU A 162 9.92 3.22 10.90
N LEU A 163 9.18 3.48 9.82
CA LEU A 163 9.61 4.50 8.84
C LEU A 163 9.20 5.91 9.26
N LEU A 164 7.93 6.14 9.61
CA LEU A 164 7.46 7.50 9.86
C LEU A 164 7.84 8.01 11.25
N VAL A 165 7.52 7.24 12.30
CA VAL A 165 7.76 7.66 13.69
C VAL A 165 9.23 7.49 14.06
N LYS A 166 9.79 6.28 13.92
CA LYS A 166 11.14 6.01 14.42
C LYS A 166 12.23 6.62 13.54
N ARG A 167 12.15 6.48 12.22
CA ARG A 167 13.19 6.99 11.31
C ARG A 167 12.98 8.44 10.90
N CYS A 168 11.81 8.81 10.41
CA CYS A 168 11.54 10.20 10.00
C CYS A 168 11.20 11.13 11.18
N LYS A 169 11.04 10.59 12.40
CA LYS A 169 10.72 11.38 13.61
C LYS A 169 9.43 12.20 13.47
N LEU A 170 8.47 11.69 12.69
CA LEU A 170 7.16 12.32 12.55
C LEU A 170 6.29 12.05 13.78
N ASP A 171 5.52 13.06 14.18
CA ASP A 171 4.50 12.92 15.21
C ASP A 171 3.17 12.44 14.61
N GLU A 172 2.54 11.49 15.31
CA GLU A 172 1.22 10.99 14.98
C GLU A 172 0.13 11.82 15.65
N TYR A 173 -0.84 12.30 14.86
CA TYR A 173 -1.98 13.06 15.35
C TYR A 173 -3.28 12.33 15.01
N TRP A 174 -4.17 12.19 15.99
CA TRP A 174 -5.44 11.50 15.85
C TRP A 174 -6.59 12.49 15.72
N LEU A 175 -7.46 12.26 14.74
CA LEU A 175 -8.57 13.13 14.35
C LEU A 175 -9.92 12.41 14.54
N PRO A 176 -11.01 13.17 14.83
CA PRO A 176 -11.04 14.62 14.94
C PRO A 176 -10.42 15.14 16.26
N LEU A 177 -10.09 16.42 16.33
CA LEU A 177 -9.37 17.04 17.46
C LEU A 177 -10.26 17.30 18.69
N ASP A 178 -11.57 17.33 18.51
CA ASP A 178 -12.58 17.67 19.51
C ASP A 178 -13.19 16.43 20.20
N MET A 179 -12.43 15.33 20.29
CA MET A 179 -12.92 14.09 20.88
C MET A 179 -13.04 14.16 22.41
N ASN A 180 -14.07 13.48 22.91
CA ASN A 180 -14.28 13.30 24.35
C ASN A 180 -13.30 12.24 24.91
N ALA A 181 -13.09 12.25 26.23
CA ALA A 181 -12.19 11.32 26.91
C ALA A 181 -12.58 9.83 26.81
N GLN A 182 -13.77 9.51 26.30
CA GLN A 182 -14.26 8.14 26.11
C GLN A 182 -14.02 7.61 24.69
N THR A 183 -13.53 8.45 23.78
CA THR A 183 -13.25 8.05 22.40
C THR A 183 -12.06 7.11 22.36
N GLN A 184 -12.24 5.96 21.72
CA GLN A 184 -11.17 5.01 21.45
C GLN A 184 -10.47 5.36 20.13
N LYS A 185 -9.16 5.10 20.04
CA LYS A 185 -8.34 5.37 18.83
C LYS A 185 -8.87 4.69 17.57
N ASP A 186 -9.50 3.53 17.70
CA ASP A 186 -10.11 2.81 16.56
C ASP A 186 -11.31 3.56 15.95
N GLN A 187 -11.85 4.57 16.64
CA GLN A 187 -12.92 5.46 16.17
C GLN A 187 -12.38 6.76 15.54
N MET A 188 -11.07 6.84 15.34
CA MET A 188 -10.35 8.02 14.89
C MET A 188 -9.52 7.73 13.63
N VAL A 189 -9.01 8.78 13.00
CA VAL A 189 -8.09 8.69 11.86
C VAL A 189 -6.79 9.40 12.19
N ASN A 190 -5.64 8.76 11.92
CA ASN A 190 -4.34 9.34 12.15
C ASN A 190 -3.81 10.11 10.92
N ILE A 191 -3.04 11.17 11.17
CA ILE A 191 -2.14 11.82 10.20
C ILE A 191 -0.75 11.89 10.83
N PHE A 192 0.28 12.16 10.01
CA PHE A 192 1.65 12.31 10.50
C PHE A 192 2.23 13.65 10.09
N MET A 193 2.97 14.30 10.97
CA MET A 193 3.59 15.60 10.69
C MET A 193 5.04 15.64 11.16
N SER A 194 5.91 16.33 10.43
CA SER A 194 7.25 16.64 10.94
C SER A 194 7.15 17.59 12.14
N LYS A 195 8.15 17.57 13.02
CA LYS A 195 8.18 18.39 14.25
C LYS A 195 8.00 19.89 13.98
N ASP A 196 8.46 20.33 12.82
CA ASP A 196 8.42 21.71 12.36
C ASP A 196 7.28 22.01 11.39
N ALA A 197 6.39 21.05 11.07
CA ALA A 197 5.38 21.20 10.02
C ALA A 197 4.49 22.46 10.16
N LEU A 198 4.18 22.86 11.40
CA LEU A 198 3.37 24.03 11.69
C LEU A 198 4.20 25.31 11.94
N THR A 199 5.47 25.18 12.32
CA THR A 199 6.33 26.29 12.75
C THR A 199 7.34 26.72 11.70
N ASN A 200 7.65 25.87 10.73
CA ASN A 200 8.57 26.15 9.63
C ASN A 200 8.00 27.27 8.74
N PRO A 201 8.69 28.43 8.64
CA PRO A 201 8.19 29.57 7.87
C PRO A 201 8.48 29.46 6.37
N ASN A 202 9.33 28.52 5.94
CA ASN A 202 9.80 28.42 4.58
C ASN A 202 8.76 27.73 3.69
N LYS A 203 8.68 26.40 3.76
CA LYS A 203 7.87 25.61 2.83
C LYS A 203 7.31 24.36 3.49
N LEU A 204 6.12 23.96 3.04
CA LEU A 204 5.36 22.82 3.57
C LEU A 204 4.96 21.88 2.44
N MET A 205 5.26 20.59 2.58
CA MET A 205 4.84 19.54 1.66
C MET A 205 3.68 18.73 2.23
N LEU A 206 2.62 18.59 1.43
CA LEU A 206 1.46 17.74 1.73
C LEU A 206 1.54 16.48 0.88
N LEU A 207 1.50 15.31 1.53
CA LEU A 207 1.50 14.00 0.86
C LEU A 207 0.11 13.35 0.98
N ILE A 208 -0.52 13.09 -0.16
CA ILE A 208 -1.88 12.52 -0.24
C ILE A 208 -1.84 11.24 -1.07
N GLN A 209 -2.08 10.10 -0.43
CA GLN A 209 -2.11 8.79 -1.08
C GLN A 209 -3.37 8.55 -1.94
N GLY A 210 -3.34 7.47 -2.71
CA GLY A 210 -4.49 6.96 -3.46
C GLY A 210 -5.58 6.33 -2.59
N SER A 211 -6.58 5.72 -3.24
CA SER A 211 -7.69 5.06 -2.55
C SER A 211 -7.35 3.61 -2.16
N GLY A 212 -8.23 2.99 -1.37
CA GLY A 212 -8.15 1.57 -1.03
C GLY A 212 -7.55 1.33 0.36
N ALA A 213 -6.76 0.27 0.47
CA ALA A 213 -6.27 -0.25 1.75
C ALA A 213 -4.94 0.41 2.21
N VAL A 214 -4.46 1.41 1.48
CA VAL A 214 -3.27 2.20 1.84
C VAL A 214 -3.61 3.23 2.92
N ARG A 215 -2.61 3.51 3.76
CA ARG A 215 -2.65 4.42 4.91
C ARG A 215 -1.40 5.32 4.88
N PRO A 216 -1.29 6.35 5.75
CA PRO A 216 -0.14 7.25 5.78
C PRO A 216 1.18 6.50 5.71
N GLY A 217 2.07 6.98 4.87
CA GLY A 217 3.36 6.34 4.59
C GLY A 217 3.34 5.41 3.39
N GLN A 218 2.19 5.08 2.79
CA GLN A 218 2.12 4.13 1.67
C GLN A 218 1.63 4.79 0.37
N TRP A 219 2.31 4.49 -0.73
CA TRP A 219 1.77 4.66 -2.09
C TRP A 219 0.97 3.43 -2.52
N ALA A 220 1.50 2.23 -2.26
CA ALA A 220 0.87 0.97 -2.66
C ALA A 220 1.22 -0.19 -1.72
N ARG A 221 0.19 -0.79 -1.12
CA ARG A 221 0.31 -1.99 -0.26
C ARG A 221 0.97 -3.16 -1.01
N ALA A 222 0.55 -3.39 -2.25
CA ALA A 222 1.08 -4.49 -3.05
C ALA A 222 2.59 -4.35 -3.32
N LEU A 223 3.09 -3.14 -3.52
CA LEU A 223 4.52 -2.90 -3.72
C LEU A 223 5.31 -3.05 -2.43
N CYS A 224 4.76 -2.63 -1.29
CA CYS A 224 5.39 -2.89 0.01
C CYS A 224 5.63 -4.39 0.22
N MET A 225 4.73 -5.26 -0.23
CA MET A 225 4.83 -6.72 -0.01
C MET A 225 5.55 -7.49 -1.13
N ASN A 226 5.50 -7.01 -2.37
CA ASN A 226 5.96 -7.79 -3.54
C ASN A 226 7.12 -7.15 -4.30
N ASP A 227 7.46 -5.91 -3.97
CA ASP A 227 8.59 -5.18 -4.53
C ASP A 227 9.45 -4.66 -3.37
N THR A 228 9.46 -3.37 -3.08
CA THR A 228 10.29 -2.80 -2.00
C THR A 228 9.54 -1.72 -1.22
N LEU A 229 10.02 -1.41 -0.01
CA LEU A 229 9.58 -0.21 0.70
C LEU A 229 9.90 1.08 -0.09
N LYS A 230 10.98 1.10 -0.88
CA LYS A 230 11.34 2.23 -1.75
C LYS A 230 10.19 2.60 -2.69
N THR A 231 9.62 1.63 -3.40
CA THR A 231 8.57 1.87 -4.38
C THR A 231 7.17 1.90 -3.76
N GLY A 232 6.96 1.14 -2.67
CA GLY A 232 5.66 1.05 -2.00
C GLY A 232 5.34 2.17 -1.02
N THR A 233 6.33 2.92 -0.53
CA THR A 233 6.14 3.90 0.56
C THR A 233 6.43 5.33 0.16
N GLN A 234 5.91 6.25 0.97
CA GLN A 234 6.18 7.69 0.91
C GLN A 234 7.54 8.06 1.53
N TYR A 235 8.31 7.10 2.05
CA TYR A 235 9.53 7.35 2.81
C TYR A 235 10.54 8.22 2.05
N ASN A 236 10.84 7.89 0.79
CA ASN A 236 11.78 8.67 0.01
C ASN A 236 11.31 10.10 -0.26
N TYR A 237 9.99 10.32 -0.44
CA TYR A 237 9.43 11.66 -0.55
C TYR A 237 9.59 12.44 0.76
N ILE A 238 9.32 11.81 1.91
CA ILE A 238 9.43 12.44 3.23
C ILE A 238 10.89 12.82 3.51
N VAL A 239 11.83 11.88 3.35
CA VAL A 239 13.25 12.11 3.59
C VAL A 239 13.79 13.20 2.68
N GLN A 240 13.48 13.15 1.38
CA GLN A 240 13.92 14.18 0.44
C GLN A 240 13.32 15.55 0.80
N ALA A 241 12.04 15.62 1.14
CA ALA A 241 11.40 16.87 1.57
C ALA A 241 12.06 17.43 2.85
N MET A 242 12.33 16.60 3.86
CA MET A 242 13.01 17.05 5.07
C MET A 242 14.42 17.58 4.76
N LYS A 243 15.19 16.88 3.92
CA LYS A 243 16.53 17.32 3.48
C LYS A 243 16.53 18.64 2.73
N GLU A 244 15.49 18.87 1.93
CA GLU A 244 15.29 20.12 1.21
C GLU A 244 14.65 21.23 2.07
N GLY A 245 14.42 20.99 3.36
CA GLY A 245 13.96 21.98 4.34
C GLY A 245 12.46 22.21 4.40
N TYR A 246 11.66 21.26 3.92
CA TYR A 246 10.20 21.31 4.04
C TYR A 246 9.74 20.81 5.41
N GLY A 247 8.76 21.49 6.00
CA GLY A 247 7.84 20.84 6.91
C GLY A 247 6.97 19.83 6.12
N VAL A 248 6.55 18.72 6.74
CA VAL A 248 5.83 17.65 6.04
C VAL A 248 4.53 17.29 6.76
N ILE A 249 3.43 17.12 6.02
CA ILE A 249 2.17 16.56 6.53
C ILE A 249 1.73 15.40 5.63
N VAL A 250 1.51 14.24 6.22
CA VAL A 250 1.06 13.01 5.57
C VAL A 250 -0.40 12.73 5.93
N PHE A 251 -1.26 12.71 4.92
CA PHE A 251 -2.72 12.60 5.09
C PHE A 251 -3.18 11.13 5.15
N ASN A 252 -4.37 10.89 5.68
CA ASN A 252 -5.04 9.59 5.68
C ASN A 252 -6.47 9.67 5.11
N PRO A 253 -6.62 9.93 3.81
CA PRO A 253 -7.94 10.10 3.20
C PRO A 253 -8.82 8.84 3.25
N ASN A 254 -8.28 7.66 3.55
CA ASN A 254 -8.98 6.38 3.41
C ASN A 254 -9.58 5.81 4.71
N GLN A 255 -9.18 6.32 5.87
CA GLN A 255 -9.75 5.89 7.15
C GLN A 255 -10.90 6.83 7.51
N ASN A 256 -12.06 6.58 6.91
CA ASN A 256 -13.25 7.41 7.11
C ASN A 256 -14.33 6.75 7.99
N HIS A 257 -14.14 5.48 8.29
CA HIS A 257 -15.10 4.65 9.02
C HIS A 257 -14.37 3.70 9.96
N TYR A 258 -15.04 3.31 11.03
CA TYR A 258 -14.63 2.24 11.93
C TYR A 258 -15.72 1.17 12.05
N VAL A 259 -15.33 -0.01 12.49
CA VAL A 259 -16.23 -1.12 12.79
C VAL A 259 -16.16 -1.35 14.29
N PRO A 260 -17.29 -1.27 15.03
CA PRO A 260 -17.31 -1.64 16.45
C PRO A 260 -16.80 -3.08 16.63
N LYS A 261 -15.92 -3.31 17.61
CA LYS A 261 -15.22 -4.60 17.80
C LYS A 261 -16.17 -5.78 17.91
N GLU A 262 -17.32 -5.57 18.54
CA GLU A 262 -18.38 -6.57 18.71
C GLU A 262 -19.10 -6.95 17.40
N LEU A 263 -18.95 -6.14 16.35
CA LEU A 263 -19.49 -6.37 15.00
C LEU A 263 -18.39 -6.69 13.98
N ASP A 264 -17.12 -6.69 14.38
CA ASP A 264 -16.01 -7.05 13.50
C ASP A 264 -15.95 -8.57 13.31
N ASP A 265 -15.26 -9.00 12.26
CA ASP A 265 -15.12 -10.41 11.94
C ASP A 265 -14.18 -11.10 12.97
N PRO A 266 -14.68 -12.05 13.78
CA PRO A 266 -13.87 -12.71 14.81
C PRO A 266 -12.77 -13.60 14.24
N THR A 267 -12.78 -13.86 12.94
CA THR A 267 -11.75 -14.62 12.23
C THR A 267 -10.77 -13.74 11.45
N LYS A 268 -10.90 -12.41 11.52
CA LYS A 268 -10.06 -11.49 10.76
C LYS A 268 -8.57 -11.69 11.02
N TYR A 269 -8.19 -11.91 12.28
CA TYR A 269 -6.80 -12.03 12.70
C TYR A 269 -6.48 -13.39 13.36
N ASN A 270 -6.91 -14.49 12.75
CA ASN A 270 -6.52 -15.82 13.19
C ASN A 270 -6.47 -16.84 12.04
N LYS A 271 -5.84 -17.98 12.33
CA LYS A 271 -5.63 -19.08 11.38
C LYS A 271 -6.90 -19.57 10.70
N THR A 272 -8.02 -19.63 11.43
CA THR A 272 -9.32 -20.04 10.85
C THR A 272 -9.72 -19.14 9.69
N GLY A 273 -9.55 -17.82 9.84
CA GLY A 273 -9.78 -16.88 8.74
C GLY A 273 -8.71 -17.00 7.65
N TYR A 274 -7.44 -17.10 8.03
CA TYR A 274 -6.33 -17.18 7.07
C TYR A 274 -6.39 -18.41 6.16
N MET A 275 -6.88 -19.54 6.68
CA MET A 275 -7.03 -20.79 5.92
C MET A 275 -8.34 -20.85 5.14
N ASN A 276 -9.17 -19.80 5.17
CA ASN A 276 -10.42 -19.75 4.43
C ASN A 276 -10.18 -19.27 2.99
N ARG A 277 -10.51 -20.14 2.02
CA ARG A 277 -10.39 -19.87 0.58
C ARG A 277 -11.39 -18.82 0.08
N ASN A 278 -12.51 -18.63 0.78
CA ASN A 278 -13.54 -17.68 0.38
C ASN A 278 -13.09 -16.26 0.74
N LYS A 279 -13.28 -15.34 -0.20
CA LYS A 279 -13.07 -13.91 0.07
C LYS A 279 -14.02 -13.48 1.21
N PRO A 280 -13.57 -12.60 2.12
CA PRO A 280 -14.45 -12.05 3.13
C PRO A 280 -15.61 -11.31 2.45
N GLU A 281 -16.84 -11.60 2.88
CA GLU A 281 -17.99 -10.81 2.42
C GLU A 281 -17.86 -9.37 2.93
N PRO A 282 -18.18 -8.36 2.11
CA PRO A 282 -18.16 -6.98 2.58
C PRO A 282 -19.10 -6.80 3.77
N LEU A 283 -18.59 -6.22 4.86
CA LEU A 283 -19.44 -5.87 6.00
C LEU A 283 -20.61 -4.98 5.54
N PRO A 284 -21.85 -5.23 6.02
CA PRO A 284 -22.99 -4.38 5.72
C PRO A 284 -22.72 -2.91 6.06
N LYS A 285 -23.21 -1.98 5.23
CA LYS A 285 -22.92 -0.54 5.40
C LYS A 285 -23.32 0.00 6.79
N ASN A 286 -24.39 -0.53 7.39
CA ASN A 286 -24.89 -0.14 8.71
C ASN A 286 -23.97 -0.55 9.87
N VAL A 287 -23.04 -1.48 9.64
CA VAL A 287 -22.02 -1.89 10.61
C VAL A 287 -20.88 -0.86 10.68
N LYS A 288 -20.55 -0.23 9.55
CA LYS A 288 -19.52 0.81 9.49
C LYS A 288 -20.05 2.12 10.07
N LYS A 289 -19.37 2.64 11.08
CA LYS A 289 -19.65 3.95 11.68
C LYS A 289 -18.68 4.96 11.09
N SER A 290 -19.18 6.11 10.64
CA SER A 290 -18.33 7.16 10.06
C SER A 290 -17.56 7.90 11.14
N ILE A 291 -16.33 8.31 10.83
CA ILE A 291 -15.50 9.13 11.71
C ILE A 291 -15.93 10.60 11.53
N PRO A 292 -16.33 11.31 12.59
CA PRO A 292 -16.83 12.67 12.47
C PRO A 292 -15.84 13.62 11.77
N HIS A 293 -16.38 14.49 10.92
CA HIS A 293 -15.65 15.44 10.05
C HIS A 293 -14.67 14.83 9.03
N ASN A 294 -14.54 13.49 9.03
CA ASN A 294 -13.62 12.75 8.18
C ASN A 294 -14.37 11.62 7.44
N GLN A 295 -15.67 11.79 7.17
CA GLN A 295 -16.57 10.76 6.66
C GLN A 295 -16.29 10.37 5.19
N SER A 296 -15.54 11.20 4.47
CA SER A 296 -15.08 10.94 3.11
C SER A 296 -13.63 11.41 2.88
N PRO A 297 -12.95 10.91 1.83
CA PRO A 297 -11.61 11.36 1.48
C PRO A 297 -11.46 12.89 1.30
N PRO A 298 -12.39 13.60 0.64
CA PRO A 298 -12.36 15.07 0.58
C PRO A 298 -12.58 15.75 1.93
N GLU A 299 -13.57 15.31 2.71
CA GLU A 299 -13.85 15.90 4.04
C GLU A 299 -12.63 15.79 4.96
N HIS A 300 -11.95 14.65 4.97
CA HIS A 300 -10.68 14.49 5.68
C HIS A 300 -9.62 15.50 5.20
N THR A 301 -9.48 15.66 3.89
CA THR A 301 -8.46 16.55 3.31
C THR A 301 -8.72 18.01 3.66
N VAL A 302 -9.99 18.43 3.61
CA VAL A 302 -10.43 19.77 4.02
C VAL A 302 -10.25 19.98 5.53
N TYR A 303 -10.58 18.97 6.35
CA TYR A 303 -10.38 19.01 7.80
C TYR A 303 -8.91 19.22 8.15
N VAL A 304 -8.00 18.44 7.55
CA VAL A 304 -6.56 18.59 7.77
C VAL A 304 -6.07 19.97 7.34
N TRP A 305 -6.58 20.51 6.22
CA TRP A 305 -6.27 21.87 5.80
C TRP A 305 -6.68 22.90 6.86
N ASP A 306 -7.94 22.90 7.27
CA ASP A 306 -8.49 23.91 8.17
C ASP A 306 -7.87 23.89 9.56
N HIS A 307 -7.56 22.69 10.06
CA HIS A 307 -7.08 22.51 11.43
C HIS A 307 -5.56 22.60 11.56
N PHE A 308 -4.80 22.32 10.49
CA PHE A 308 -3.34 22.26 10.52
C PHE A 308 -2.70 23.17 9.48
N VAL A 309 -2.90 22.91 8.18
CA VAL A 309 -2.19 23.63 7.09
C VAL A 309 -2.47 25.14 7.16
N LYS A 310 -3.72 25.53 7.38
CA LYS A 310 -4.16 26.92 7.52
C LYS A 310 -3.39 27.66 8.63
N LYS A 311 -3.00 26.96 9.70
CA LYS A 311 -2.28 27.50 10.86
C LYS A 311 -0.76 27.42 10.71
N ALA A 312 -0.24 26.66 9.74
CA ALA A 312 1.19 26.55 9.51
C ALA A 312 1.81 27.89 9.11
N ALA A 313 3.03 28.16 9.59
CA ALA A 313 3.77 29.39 9.31
C ALA A 313 4.14 29.54 7.82
N ALA A 314 4.45 28.42 7.16
CA ALA A 314 4.89 28.36 5.77
C ALA A 314 3.97 29.12 4.82
N LYS A 315 4.52 30.03 4.00
CA LYS A 315 3.72 30.73 2.97
C LYS A 315 3.65 29.95 1.66
N ASP A 316 4.62 29.07 1.43
CA ASP A 316 4.70 28.25 0.24
C ASP A 316 4.35 26.79 0.58
N VAL A 317 3.25 26.32 0.00
CA VAL A 317 2.72 24.96 0.18
C VAL A 317 2.81 24.21 -1.15
N VAL A 318 3.21 22.95 -1.10
CA VAL A 318 3.25 22.08 -2.27
C VAL A 318 2.50 20.79 -1.98
N ILE A 319 1.85 20.22 -2.99
CA ILE A 319 1.03 19.02 -2.84
C ILE A 319 1.60 17.94 -3.75
N VAL A 320 1.87 16.75 -3.20
CA VAL A 320 2.09 15.53 -3.98
C VAL A 320 0.90 14.61 -3.75
N ALA A 321 0.17 14.29 -4.81
CA ALA A 321 -1.05 13.48 -4.70
C ALA A 321 -1.09 12.34 -5.72
N HIS A 322 -1.19 11.12 -5.19
CA HIS A 322 -1.26 9.90 -6.00
C HIS A 322 -2.69 9.48 -6.25
N SER A 323 -3.03 9.02 -7.47
CA SER A 323 -4.31 8.37 -7.76
C SER A 323 -5.51 9.21 -7.28
N ALA A 324 -6.41 8.64 -6.48
CA ALA A 324 -7.56 9.34 -5.87
C ALA A 324 -7.20 10.53 -4.94
N GLY A 325 -5.94 10.67 -4.54
CA GLY A 325 -5.44 11.89 -3.89
C GLY A 325 -5.60 13.13 -4.80
N GLY A 326 -5.63 12.94 -6.12
CA GLY A 326 -5.97 13.99 -7.09
C GLY A 326 -7.38 14.54 -6.90
N TRP A 327 -8.37 13.67 -6.72
CA TRP A 327 -9.75 14.06 -6.41
C TRP A 327 -9.82 14.84 -5.09
N CYS A 328 -9.16 14.34 -4.04
CA CYS A 328 -9.07 15.04 -2.74
C CYS A 328 -8.46 16.45 -2.89
N THR A 329 -7.41 16.57 -3.70
CA THR A 329 -6.75 17.85 -4.00
C THR A 329 -7.70 18.80 -4.73
N MET A 330 -8.46 18.31 -5.72
CA MET A 330 -9.43 19.14 -6.45
C MET A 330 -10.56 19.64 -5.55
N GLU A 331 -11.11 18.79 -4.68
CA GLU A 331 -12.15 19.23 -3.71
C GLU A 331 -11.58 20.27 -2.74
N LEU A 332 -10.37 20.07 -2.21
CA LEU A 332 -9.70 21.06 -1.37
C LEU A 332 -9.56 22.41 -2.06
N LEU A 333 -9.07 22.42 -3.31
CA LEU A 333 -8.93 23.66 -4.09
C LEU A 333 -10.28 24.35 -4.30
N LYS A 334 -11.36 23.59 -4.55
CA LYS A 334 -12.71 24.14 -4.73
C LYS A 334 -13.24 24.74 -3.44
N GLU A 335 -13.17 23.99 -2.34
CA GLU A 335 -13.73 24.36 -1.05
C GLU A 335 -12.95 25.46 -0.32
N ARG A 336 -11.64 25.57 -0.56
CA ARG A 336 -10.76 26.56 0.07
C ARG A 336 -10.02 27.40 -0.98
N THR A 337 -10.70 27.75 -2.08
CA THR A 337 -10.11 28.44 -3.26
C THR A 337 -9.18 29.58 -2.87
N GLN A 338 -9.66 30.59 -2.15
CA GLN A 338 -8.85 31.77 -1.86
C GLN A 338 -7.59 31.44 -1.03
N GLU A 339 -7.74 30.59 -0.01
CA GLU A 339 -6.63 30.21 0.87
C GLU A 339 -5.61 29.34 0.15
N CYS A 340 -6.08 28.37 -0.64
CA CYS A 340 -5.22 27.49 -1.42
C CYS A 340 -4.45 28.26 -2.48
N LEU A 341 -5.13 29.07 -3.30
CA LEU A 341 -4.48 29.81 -4.39
C LEU A 341 -3.47 30.85 -3.88
N ASN A 342 -3.62 31.32 -2.64
CA ASN A 342 -2.65 32.24 -2.02
C ASN A 342 -1.37 31.54 -1.53
N ARG A 343 -1.40 30.23 -1.26
CA ARG A 343 -0.29 29.52 -0.59
C ARG A 343 0.28 28.35 -1.38
N VAL A 344 -0.54 27.66 -2.17
CA VAL A 344 -0.10 26.53 -2.97
C VAL A 344 0.72 27.05 -4.16
N ARG A 345 1.92 26.52 -4.35
CA ARG A 345 2.83 26.91 -5.45
C ARG A 345 2.92 25.86 -6.54
N ALA A 346 2.84 24.59 -6.16
CA ALA A 346 2.94 23.46 -7.07
C ALA A 346 2.08 22.28 -6.62
N ILE A 347 1.53 21.57 -7.60
CA ILE A 347 0.87 20.28 -7.41
C ILE A 347 1.56 19.25 -8.32
N ALA A 348 2.12 18.22 -7.72
CA ALA A 348 2.66 17.06 -8.42
C ALA A 348 1.70 15.89 -8.28
N PHE A 349 0.97 15.60 -9.35
CA PHE A 349 0.11 14.44 -9.42
C PHE A 349 0.89 13.21 -9.92
N THR A 350 0.64 12.04 -9.33
CA THR A 350 1.24 10.76 -9.77
C THR A 350 0.11 9.81 -10.17
N ASP A 351 -0.03 9.60 -11.47
CA ASP A 351 -1.10 8.84 -12.13
C ASP A 351 -2.49 9.08 -11.50
N SER A 352 -2.80 10.35 -11.31
CA SER A 352 -3.94 10.77 -10.50
C SER A 352 -5.29 10.60 -11.18
N VAL A 353 -6.32 10.37 -10.36
CA VAL A 353 -7.72 10.43 -10.75
C VAL A 353 -8.26 11.81 -10.36
N HIS A 354 -8.32 12.72 -11.32
CA HIS A 354 -8.89 14.05 -11.14
C HIS A 354 -9.53 14.54 -12.44
N SER A 355 -10.47 15.48 -12.30
CA SER A 355 -11.12 16.14 -13.43
C SER A 355 -11.15 17.64 -13.19
N VAL A 356 -10.94 18.42 -14.25
CA VAL A 356 -11.18 19.86 -14.28
C VAL A 356 -12.40 20.11 -15.15
N ASN A 357 -13.53 20.39 -14.52
CA ASN A 357 -14.82 20.55 -15.18
C ASN A 357 -15.10 22.02 -15.48
N SER A 358 -15.92 22.30 -16.51
CA SER A 358 -16.37 23.66 -16.83
C SER A 358 -17.23 24.30 -15.73
N SER A 359 -17.76 23.51 -14.80
CA SER A 359 -18.46 23.97 -13.60
C SER A 359 -17.53 24.36 -12.45
N ASP A 360 -16.26 23.96 -12.47
CA ASP A 360 -15.33 24.28 -11.40
C ASP A 360 -14.99 25.78 -11.40
N PRO A 361 -14.69 26.40 -10.24
CA PRO A 361 -14.35 27.81 -10.16
C PRO A 361 -13.22 28.17 -11.14
N LYS A 362 -13.42 29.19 -11.97
CA LYS A 362 -12.43 29.60 -12.98
C LYS A 362 -11.01 29.77 -12.41
N PRO A 363 -10.81 30.43 -11.24
CA PRO A 363 -9.47 30.55 -10.64
C PRO A 363 -8.81 29.19 -10.35
N VAL A 364 -9.58 28.19 -9.92
CA VAL A 364 -9.06 26.83 -9.66
C VAL A 364 -8.65 26.16 -10.97
N ARG A 365 -9.48 26.26 -12.02
CA ARG A 365 -9.15 25.66 -13.33
C ARG A 365 -7.87 26.26 -13.91
N ASP A 366 -7.76 27.59 -13.88
CA ASP A 366 -6.59 28.30 -14.38
C ASP A 366 -5.33 27.93 -13.57
N PHE A 367 -5.46 27.84 -12.24
CA PHE A 367 -4.37 27.43 -11.36
C PHE A 367 -3.90 25.99 -11.64
N VAL A 368 -4.80 25.01 -11.75
CA VAL A 368 -4.41 23.63 -12.03
C VAL A 368 -3.67 23.51 -13.36
N VAL A 369 -4.10 24.26 -14.39
CA VAL A 369 -3.39 24.30 -15.68
C VAL A 369 -1.99 24.93 -15.57
N ALA A 370 -1.81 25.92 -14.69
CA ALA A 370 -0.57 26.67 -14.55
C ALA A 370 0.41 26.06 -13.53
N ASN A 371 -0.08 25.36 -12.51
CA ASN A 371 0.65 24.97 -11.32
C ASN A 371 0.61 23.46 -11.03
N ALA A 372 -0.05 22.64 -11.86
CA ALA A 372 -0.02 21.18 -11.74
C ALA A 372 0.63 20.47 -12.93
N VAL A 373 1.24 19.32 -12.65
CA VAL A 373 1.69 18.32 -13.64
C VAL A 373 1.26 16.94 -13.14
N ASN A 374 0.79 16.07 -14.06
CA ASN A 374 0.44 14.68 -13.77
C ASN A 374 1.43 13.72 -14.44
N TRP A 375 2.26 13.04 -13.65
CA TRP A 375 3.13 11.97 -14.14
C TRP A 375 2.31 10.69 -14.23
N VAL A 376 1.86 10.36 -15.44
CA VAL A 376 0.97 9.24 -15.75
C VAL A 376 1.73 7.99 -16.18
N THR A 377 1.05 6.84 -16.11
CA THR A 377 1.57 5.60 -16.68
C THR A 377 1.93 5.75 -18.16
N SER A 378 3.13 5.34 -18.52
CA SER A 378 3.63 5.38 -19.90
C SER A 378 4.90 4.54 -20.04
N GLU A 379 5.12 4.00 -21.25
CA GLU A 379 6.36 3.31 -21.63
C GLU A 379 7.47 4.28 -22.06
N LYS A 380 7.17 5.58 -22.18
CA LYS A 380 8.17 6.61 -22.50
C LYS A 380 9.12 6.81 -21.32
N GLN A 381 10.32 7.34 -21.59
CA GLN A 381 11.22 7.83 -20.54
C GLN A 381 10.51 8.81 -19.60
N CYS A 382 10.86 8.78 -18.31
CA CYS A 382 10.32 9.69 -17.30
C CYS A 382 10.43 11.16 -17.74
N ASP A 383 9.43 11.96 -17.38
CA ASP A 383 9.26 13.39 -17.66
C ASP A 383 9.01 13.77 -19.13
N VAL A 384 8.93 12.80 -20.05
CA VAL A 384 8.54 13.08 -21.44
C VAL A 384 7.05 13.44 -21.52
N LEU A 385 6.71 14.49 -22.26
CA LEU A 385 5.33 14.91 -22.49
C LEU A 385 4.47 13.76 -23.08
N VAL A 386 3.36 13.47 -22.41
CA VAL A 386 2.34 12.50 -22.84
C VAL A 386 1.12 13.22 -23.40
N SER A 387 0.60 14.20 -22.64
CA SER A 387 -0.54 15.03 -23.05
C SER A 387 -0.26 16.50 -22.72
N PRO A 388 -0.42 17.43 -23.68
CA PRO A 388 -0.24 18.85 -23.41
C PRO A 388 -1.33 19.38 -22.48
N LYS A 389 -1.01 20.43 -21.71
CA LYS A 389 -2.03 21.17 -20.94
C LYS A 389 -3.10 21.76 -21.85
N ARG A 390 -4.34 21.80 -21.38
CA ARG A 390 -5.47 22.42 -22.08
C ARG A 390 -6.08 23.50 -21.21
N GLN A 391 -6.05 24.74 -21.69
CA GLN A 391 -6.52 25.90 -20.93
C GLN A 391 -7.95 25.67 -20.42
N GLY A 392 -8.14 25.81 -19.10
CA GLY A 392 -9.42 25.59 -18.43
C GLY A 392 -9.93 24.15 -18.38
N SER A 393 -9.16 23.14 -18.79
CA SER A 393 -9.63 21.75 -18.93
C SER A 393 -8.69 20.67 -18.39
N SER A 394 -7.36 20.83 -18.45
CA SER A 394 -6.45 19.81 -17.90
C SER A 394 -5.04 20.35 -17.70
N CYS A 395 -4.38 19.89 -16.65
CA CYS A 395 -2.95 20.08 -16.48
C CYS A 395 -2.15 19.28 -17.53
N GLU A 396 -0.85 19.52 -17.59
CA GLU A 396 0.07 18.77 -18.44
C GLU A 396 0.26 17.35 -17.88
N CYS A 397 0.25 16.34 -18.75
CA CYS A 397 0.62 14.97 -18.38
C CYS A 397 1.98 14.61 -18.96
N ARG A 398 2.85 14.05 -18.11
CA ARG A 398 4.18 13.56 -18.48
C ARG A 398 4.29 12.09 -18.13
N SER A 399 5.25 11.39 -18.73
CA SER A 399 5.51 10.00 -18.41
C SER A 399 6.10 9.88 -17.00
N ALA A 400 5.56 8.99 -16.18
CA ALA A 400 6.19 8.60 -14.93
C ALA A 400 7.41 7.68 -15.14
N GLY A 401 7.66 7.19 -16.37
CA GLY A 401 8.72 6.22 -16.64
C GLY A 401 8.36 4.78 -16.27
N HIS A 402 7.07 4.48 -16.02
CA HIS A 402 6.58 3.15 -15.71
C HIS A 402 5.15 2.95 -16.24
N ASN A 403 4.79 1.73 -16.64
CA ASN A 403 3.49 1.40 -17.25
C ASN A 403 2.43 0.86 -16.26
N LYS A 404 2.80 0.68 -14.99
CA LYS A 404 1.89 0.28 -13.91
C LYS A 404 1.62 1.42 -12.95
N HIS A 405 0.35 1.62 -12.62
CA HIS A 405 -0.19 2.70 -11.80
C HIS A 405 0.56 2.87 -10.47
N GLU A 406 0.73 1.76 -9.75
CA GLU A 406 1.25 1.74 -8.38
C GLU A 406 2.73 2.13 -8.26
N TYR A 407 3.49 2.08 -9.36
CA TYR A 407 4.92 2.42 -9.39
C TYR A 407 5.19 3.90 -9.70
N THR A 408 4.19 4.62 -10.21
CA THR A 408 4.37 5.95 -10.80
C THR A 408 4.99 6.96 -9.84
N SER A 409 4.62 6.90 -8.55
CA SER A 409 5.09 7.84 -7.53
C SER A 409 6.61 7.81 -7.33
N GLU A 410 7.21 6.65 -7.06
CA GLU A 410 8.67 6.60 -6.85
C GLU A 410 9.43 6.85 -8.17
N PHE A 411 8.92 6.34 -9.29
CA PHE A 411 9.61 6.47 -10.58
C PHE A 411 9.65 7.92 -11.09
N CYS A 412 8.65 8.74 -10.77
CA CYS A 412 8.66 10.15 -11.14
C CYS A 412 9.23 11.09 -10.07
N ARG A 413 9.68 10.58 -8.92
CA ARG A 413 10.06 11.40 -7.74
C ARG A 413 11.04 12.51 -8.10
N GLU A 414 12.13 12.19 -8.78
CA GLU A 414 13.15 13.20 -9.14
C GLU A 414 12.59 14.29 -10.07
N ALA A 415 11.75 13.91 -11.03
CA ALA A 415 11.09 14.85 -11.93
C ALA A 415 10.05 15.73 -11.18
N ALA A 416 9.29 15.13 -10.28
CA ALA A 416 8.32 15.82 -9.43
C ALA A 416 8.99 16.87 -8.54
N PHE A 417 10.08 16.52 -7.85
CA PHE A 417 10.85 17.47 -7.04
C PHE A 417 11.49 18.56 -7.89
N SER A 418 12.04 18.23 -9.06
CA SER A 418 12.61 19.22 -10.00
C SER A 418 11.56 20.25 -10.43
N TYR A 419 10.35 19.79 -10.78
CA TYR A 419 9.23 20.66 -11.10
C TYR A 419 8.80 21.54 -9.93
N ILE A 420 8.65 20.95 -8.74
CA ILE A 420 8.27 21.67 -7.52
C ILE A 420 9.28 22.77 -7.20
N ASN A 421 10.58 22.46 -7.27
CA ASN A 421 11.64 23.43 -6.99
C ASN A 421 11.66 24.57 -8.02
N ALA A 422 11.41 24.27 -9.30
CA ALA A 422 11.27 25.30 -10.33
C ALA A 422 10.05 26.22 -10.11
N LYS A 423 8.97 25.70 -9.48
CA LYS A 423 7.78 26.48 -9.13
C LYS A 423 7.95 27.34 -7.88
N LEU A 424 8.73 26.88 -6.90
CA LEU A 424 9.05 27.66 -5.71
C LEU A 424 10.04 28.80 -5.98
N ALA A 425 10.81 28.71 -7.06
CA ALA A 425 11.75 29.76 -7.48
C ALA A 425 11.10 30.89 -8.30
N GLN A 426 9.80 30.77 -8.65
CA GLN A 426 9.00 31.79 -9.33
C GLN A 426 8.31 32.68 -8.31
#